data_AF-A0A1G6HDA6-F1
#
_entry.id   AF-A0A1G6HDA6-F1
#
_cell.length_a   1.000
_cell.length_b   1.000
_cell.length_c   1.000
_cell.angle_alpha   90.00
_cell.angle_beta   90.00
_cell.angle_gamma   90.00
#
_symmetry.space_group_name_H-M   'P 1'
#
loop_
_entity.id
_entity.type
_entity.pdbx_description
1 polymer ?
#
loop_
_entity_poly.entity_id
_entity_poly.type
_entity_poly.pdbx_seq_one_letter_code
_entity_poly.pdbx_strand_id
1 'polypeptide(L)'
;MALLPKNLAMIFMVLPYLASMISVLYLFLKQQQRAPTRQEMFHFAWVFNLLFWLFNLTGFVLSCVWQSWTHPEIDVWQFVQLYMLQPQVLFVASFIVVLIGLPFYLVTLWFFGPQARRMAKHMFGT
;
A
#
# COMPACT_ATOMS: atom_id res chain seq x y z
N MET A 1 16.86 -4.70 -20.17
CA MET A 1 17.23 -3.38 -19.63
C MET A 1 16.63 -3.25 -18.23
N ALA A 2 17.46 -3.17 -17.18
CA ALA A 2 16.98 -2.81 -15.85
C ALA A 2 16.69 -1.29 -15.86
N LEU A 3 15.45 -0.91 -16.13
CA LEU A 3 15.07 0.49 -16.37
C LEU A 3 15.21 1.39 -15.12
N LEU A 4 15.43 0.80 -13.93
CA LEU A 4 15.70 1.51 -12.69
C LEU A 4 16.57 0.65 -11.76
N PRO A 5 17.63 1.20 -11.13
CA PRO A 5 18.34 0.53 -10.05
C PRO A 5 17.34 0.06 -8.97
N LYS A 6 17.46 -1.17 -8.47
CA LYS A 6 16.52 -1.77 -7.49
C LYS A 6 16.18 -0.84 -6.31
N ASN A 7 17.16 -0.06 -5.85
CA ASN A 7 17.00 0.89 -4.75
C ASN A 7 16.09 2.08 -5.11
N LEU A 8 16.17 2.56 -6.35
CA LEU A 8 15.31 3.66 -6.83
C LEU A 8 13.88 3.18 -7.08
N ALA A 9 13.69 1.95 -7.57
CA ALA A 9 12.36 1.37 -7.77
C ALA A 9 11.54 1.32 -6.46
N MET A 10 12.18 0.97 -5.34
CA MET A 10 11.53 1.00 -4.02
C MET A 10 11.09 2.41 -3.60
N ILE A 11 11.92 3.43 -3.86
CA ILE A 11 11.58 4.82 -3.52
C ILE A 11 10.34 5.27 -4.31
N PHE A 12 10.29 5.00 -5.61
CA PHE A 12 9.16 5.34 -6.45
C PHE A 12 7.86 4.63 -6.05
N MET A 13 7.93 3.45 -5.43
CA MET A 13 6.76 2.77 -4.89
C MET A 13 6.22 3.42 -3.60
N VAL A 14 7.09 3.89 -2.71
CA VAL A 14 6.67 4.42 -1.40
C VAL A 14 6.21 5.87 -1.47
N LEU A 15 6.81 6.69 -2.33
CA LEU A 15 6.54 8.12 -2.42
C LEU A 15 5.07 8.48 -2.70
N PRO A 16 4.37 7.85 -3.67
CA PRO A 16 2.95 8.13 -3.92
C PRO A 16 2.10 7.82 -2.69
N TYR A 17 2.43 6.73 -1.99
CA TYR A 17 1.74 6.32 -0.77
C TYR A 17 1.86 7.37 0.33
N LEU A 18 3.09 7.81 0.60
CA LEU A 18 3.38 8.84 1.59
C LEU A 18 2.71 10.17 1.22
N ALA A 19 2.79 10.56 -0.05
CA ALA A 19 2.16 11.78 -0.56
C ALA A 19 0.63 11.73 -0.36
N SER A 20 -0.01 10.60 -0.64
CA SER A 20 -1.45 10.39 -0.40
C SER A 20 -1.79 10.47 1.09
N MET A 21 -1.02 9.81 1.97
CA MET A 21 -1.25 9.86 3.42
C MET A 21 -1.16 11.30 3.95
N ILE A 22 -0.12 12.03 3.57
CA ILE A 22 0.05 13.45 3.95
C ILE A 22 -1.10 14.30 3.41
N SER A 23 -1.46 14.13 2.14
CA SER A 23 -2.52 14.93 1.50
C SER A 23 -3.88 14.70 2.15
N VAL A 24 -4.24 13.44 2.40
CA VAL A 24 -5.50 13.08 3.07
C VAL A 24 -5.53 13.65 4.49
N LEU A 25 -4.45 13.48 5.25
CA LEU A 25 -4.37 14.04 6.60
C LEU A 25 -4.48 15.57 6.59
N TYR A 26 -3.75 16.24 5.71
CA TYR A 26 -3.77 17.70 5.58
C TYR A 26 -5.17 18.22 5.24
N LEU A 27 -5.84 17.61 4.25
CA LEU A 27 -7.20 17.95 3.88
C LEU A 27 -8.18 17.73 5.04
N PHE A 28 -8.06 16.59 5.74
CA PHE A 28 -8.89 16.29 6.90
C PHE A 28 -8.71 17.34 8.01
N LEU A 29 -7.47 17.66 8.38
CA LEU A 29 -7.16 18.67 9.40
C LEU A 29 -7.73 20.03 9.01
N LYS A 30 -7.59 20.45 7.74
CA LYS A 30 -8.11 21.73 7.25
C LYS A 30 -9.64 21.79 7.29
N GLN A 31 -10.32 20.69 6.97
CA GLN A 31 -11.78 20.63 6.95
C GLN A 31 -12.39 20.53 8.36
N GLN A 32 -11.80 19.70 9.22
CA GLN A 32 -12.36 19.39 10.55
C GLN A 32 -11.77 20.26 11.67
N GLN A 33 -10.66 20.96 11.42
CA GLN A 33 -9.94 21.79 12.40
C GLN A 33 -9.52 21.02 13.67
N ARG A 34 -9.38 19.70 13.57
CA ARG A 34 -8.98 18.80 14.66
C ARG A 34 -8.25 17.59 14.13
N ALA A 35 -7.49 16.92 14.99
CA ALA A 35 -6.94 15.60 14.67
C ALA A 35 -8.04 14.52 14.50
N PRO A 36 -7.79 13.45 13.74
CA PRO A 36 -8.71 12.32 13.63
C PRO A 36 -9.02 11.69 14.98
N THR A 37 -10.28 11.32 15.17
CA THR A 37 -10.73 10.48 16.28
C THR A 37 -10.18 9.07 16.13
N ARG A 38 -10.31 8.26 17.19
CA ARG A 38 -9.89 6.84 17.16
C ARG A 38 -10.61 6.07 16.04
N GLN A 39 -11.90 6.29 15.85
CA GLN A 39 -12.68 5.62 14.80
C GLN A 39 -12.20 6.03 13.39
N GLU A 40 -12.00 7.32 13.14
CA GLU A 40 -11.49 7.82 11.85
C GLU A 40 -10.06 7.33 11.56
N MET A 41 -9.19 7.31 12.57
CA MET A 41 -7.84 6.76 12.47
C MET A 41 -7.84 5.29 12.03
N PHE A 42 -8.69 4.46 12.64
CA PHE A 42 -8.83 3.06 12.23
C PHE A 42 -9.45 2.93 10.83
N HIS A 43 -10.43 3.77 10.49
CA HIS A 43 -11.01 3.81 9.16
C HIS A 43 -9.94 4.13 8.09
N PHE A 44 -9.14 5.17 8.29
CA PHE A 44 -8.02 5.50 7.39
C PHE A 44 -7.02 4.36 7.28
N ALA A 45 -6.62 3.76 8.41
CA ALA A 45 -5.70 2.63 8.39
C ALA A 45 -6.22 1.44 7.58
N TRP A 46 -7.51 1.11 7.70
CA TRP A 46 -8.13 0.07 6.90
C TRP A 46 -8.19 0.43 5.42
N VAL A 47 -8.61 1.66 5.08
CA VAL A 47 -8.70 2.12 3.69
C VAL A 47 -7.33 2.12 3.01
N PHE A 48 -6.31 2.70 3.64
CA PHE A 48 -4.95 2.69 3.08
C PHE A 48 -4.37 1.28 3.00
N ASN A 49 -4.61 0.40 3.98
CA ASN A 49 -4.15 -0.99 3.87
C ASN A 49 -4.85 -1.73 2.71
N LEU A 50 -6.16 -1.52 2.52
CA LEU A 50 -6.89 -2.08 1.40
C LEU A 50 -6.36 -1.57 0.05
N LEU A 51 -6.19 -0.25 -0.08
CA LEU A 51 -5.63 0.37 -1.28
C LEU A 51 -4.23 -0.15 -1.59
N PHE A 52 -3.44 -0.49 -0.57
CA PHE A 52 -2.07 -0.98 -0.73
C PHE A 52 -2.11 -2.35 -1.40
N TRP A 53 -2.94 -3.26 -0.89
CA TRP A 53 -3.11 -4.58 -1.48
C TRP A 53 -3.72 -4.52 -2.87
N LEU A 54 -4.72 -3.67 -3.09
CA LEU A 54 -5.33 -3.49 -4.40
C LEU A 54 -4.32 -2.98 -5.43
N PHE A 55 -3.52 -1.97 -5.09
CA PHE A 55 -2.50 -1.44 -5.99
C PHE A 55 -1.42 -2.48 -6.33
N ASN A 56 -0.97 -3.26 -5.34
CA ASN A 56 0.02 -4.32 -5.60
C ASN A 56 -0.57 -5.46 -6.44
N LEU A 57 -1.83 -5.85 -6.18
CA LEU A 57 -2.51 -6.89 -6.93
C LEU A 57 -2.77 -6.45 -8.38
N THR A 58 -3.19 -5.21 -8.61
CA THR A 58 -3.36 -4.69 -9.97
C THR A 58 -2.03 -4.64 -10.71
N GLY A 59 -0.95 -4.21 -10.06
CA GLY A 59 0.40 -4.24 -10.63
C GLY A 59 0.85 -5.65 -11.03
N PHE A 60 0.59 -6.65 -10.17
CA PHE A 60 0.84 -8.06 -10.48
C PHE A 60 0.05 -8.53 -11.70
N VAL A 61 -1.27 -8.31 -11.72
CA VAL A 61 -2.14 -8.72 -12.84
C VAL A 61 -1.73 -8.03 -14.14
N LEU A 62 -1.46 -6.72 -14.10
CA LEU A 62 -0.98 -5.97 -15.26
C LEU A 62 0.35 -6.50 -15.78
N SER A 63 1.26 -6.91 -14.88
CA SER A 63 2.53 -7.53 -15.27
C SER A 63 2.32 -8.87 -15.97
N CYS A 64 1.40 -9.72 -15.46
CA CYS A 64 1.04 -10.97 -16.12
C CYS A 64 0.44 -10.74 -17.51
N VAL A 65 -0.49 -9.78 -17.64
CA VAL A 65 -1.09 -9.40 -18.92
C VAL A 65 -0.03 -8.87 -19.89
N TRP A 66 0.81 -7.95 -19.43
CA TRP A 66 1.90 -7.39 -20.22
C TRP A 66 2.85 -8.48 -20.72
N GLN A 67 3.24 -9.42 -19.86
CA GLN A 67 4.12 -10.51 -20.22
C GLN A 67 3.46 -11.47 -21.21
N SER A 68 2.17 -11.77 -21.04
CA SER A 68 1.39 -12.58 -22.00
C SER A 68 1.30 -11.92 -23.39
N TRP A 69 1.26 -10.59 -23.47
CA TRP A 69 1.24 -9.87 -24.75
C TRP A 69 2.62 -9.71 -25.41
N THR A 70 3.67 -9.54 -24.60
CA THR A 70 5.03 -9.31 -25.10
C THR A 70 5.79 -10.60 -25.40
N HIS A 71 5.46 -11.68 -24.71
CA HIS A 71 6.09 -13.00 -24.81
C HIS A 71 5.02 -14.09 -24.94
N PRO A 72 4.31 -14.17 -26.08
CA PRO A 72 3.25 -15.16 -26.28
C PRO A 72 3.75 -16.62 -26.22
N GLU A 73 5.05 -16.85 -26.37
CA GLU A 73 5.69 -18.15 -26.16
C GLU A 73 5.67 -18.62 -24.69
N ILE A 74 5.42 -17.71 -23.74
CA ILE A 74 5.30 -18.01 -22.31
C ILE A 74 3.81 -18.04 -21.94
N ASP A 75 3.27 -19.22 -21.64
CA ASP A 75 1.91 -19.33 -21.10
C ASP A 75 1.89 -18.96 -19.60
N VAL A 76 1.83 -17.65 -19.35
CA VAL A 76 1.78 -17.07 -18.01
C VAL A 76 0.56 -17.58 -17.22
N TRP A 77 -0.56 -17.84 -17.90
CA TRP A 77 -1.79 -18.28 -17.25
C TRP A 77 -1.69 -19.72 -16.77
N GLN A 78 -1.08 -20.59 -17.57
CA GLN A 78 -0.76 -21.95 -17.16
C GLN A 78 0.22 -21.95 -15.98
N PHE A 79 1.25 -21.09 -15.99
CA PHE A 79 2.16 -20.95 -14.86
C PHE A 79 1.42 -20.53 -13.57
N VAL A 80 0.53 -19.54 -13.65
CA VAL A 80 -0.27 -19.10 -12.50
C VAL A 80 -1.15 -20.24 -11.98
N GLN A 81 -1.85 -20.96 -12.85
CA GLN A 81 -2.71 -22.06 -12.44
C GLN A 81 -1.94 -23.22 -11.79
N LEU A 82 -0.79 -23.60 -12.35
CA LEU A 82 -0.02 -24.76 -11.89
C LEU A 82 0.82 -24.48 -10.65
N TYR A 83 1.32 -23.25 -10.48
CA TYR A 83 2.28 -22.91 -9.43
C TYR A 83 1.72 -21.93 -8.39
N MET A 84 1.02 -20.86 -8.78
CA MET A 84 0.55 -19.84 -7.83
C MET A 84 -0.62 -20.32 -6.96
N LEU A 85 -1.43 -21.26 -7.47
CA LEU A 85 -2.57 -21.81 -6.74
C LEU A 85 -2.22 -23.00 -5.85
N GLN A 86 -0.94 -23.40 -5.79
CA GLN A 86 -0.53 -24.48 -4.90
C GLN A 86 -0.73 -24.09 -3.43
N PRO A 87 -1.29 -24.96 -2.57
CA PRO A 87 -1.58 -24.63 -1.18
C PRO A 87 -0.36 -24.11 -0.39
N GLN A 88 0.82 -24.67 -0.66
CA GLN A 88 2.08 -24.22 -0.04
C GLN A 88 2.44 -22.79 -0.44
N VAL A 89 2.27 -22.44 -1.72
CA VAL A 89 2.53 -21.10 -2.23
C VAL A 89 1.54 -20.11 -1.64
N LEU A 90 0.24 -20.46 -1.59
CA LEU A 90 -0.78 -19.63 -0.97
C LEU A 90 -0.52 -19.42 0.53
N PHE A 91 -0.07 -20.45 1.24
CA PHE A 91 0.31 -20.34 2.65
C PHE A 91 1.47 -19.36 2.85
N VAL A 92 2.56 -19.52 2.09
CA VAL A 92 3.71 -18.60 2.17
C VAL A 92 3.30 -17.17 1.77
N ALA A 93 2.51 -17.02 0.71
CA ALA A 93 2.01 -15.73 0.27
C ALA A 93 1.18 -15.04 1.36
N SER A 94 0.31 -15.77 2.05
CA SER A 94 -0.46 -15.21 3.19
C SER A 94 0.44 -14.73 4.33
N PHE A 95 1.52 -15.46 4.62
CA PHE A 95 2.53 -15.05 5.61
C PHE A 95 3.22 -13.76 5.20
N ILE A 96 3.60 -13.63 3.93
CA ILE A 96 4.20 -12.40 3.38
C ILE A 96 3.21 -11.24 3.43
N VAL A 97 1.93 -11.50 3.12
CA VAL A 97 0.86 -10.50 3.21
C VAL A 97 0.75 -9.97 4.64
N VAL A 98 0.77 -10.83 5.66
CA VAL A 98 0.76 -10.39 7.06
C VAL A 98 2.04 -9.67 7.43
N LEU A 99 3.20 -10.20 7.03
CA LEU A 99 4.52 -9.65 7.36
C LEU A 99 4.70 -8.21 6.85
N ILE A 100 4.12 -7.90 5.69
CA ILE A 100 4.16 -6.55 5.09
C ILE A 100 2.96 -5.70 5.54
N GLY A 101 1.77 -6.28 5.55
CA GLY A 101 0.52 -5.56 5.84
C GLY A 101 0.44 -5.08 7.27
N LEU A 102 0.94 -5.87 8.24
CA LEU A 102 0.92 -5.50 9.65
C LEU A 102 1.77 -4.27 9.96
N PRO A 103 3.07 -4.20 9.61
CA PRO A 103 3.86 -2.99 9.85
C PRO A 103 3.31 -1.80 9.07
N PHE A 104 2.83 -2.00 7.84
CA PHE A 104 2.19 -0.94 7.06
C PHE A 104 0.94 -0.36 7.77
N TYR A 105 0.10 -1.23 8.32
CA TYR A 105 -1.08 -0.85 9.10
C TYR A 105 -0.70 -0.09 10.38
N LEU A 106 0.30 -0.57 11.12
CA LEU A 106 0.79 0.10 12.33
C LEU A 106 1.37 1.48 12.04
N VAL A 107 2.15 1.63 10.97
CA VAL A 107 2.67 2.93 10.52
C VAL A 107 1.53 3.87 10.18
N THR A 108 0.50 3.37 9.51
CA THR A 108 -0.68 4.17 9.16
C THR A 108 -1.45 4.63 10.40
N LEU A 109 -1.64 3.76 11.39
CA LEU A 109 -2.24 4.13 12.68
C LEU A 109 -1.40 5.19 13.41
N TRP A 110 -0.09 5.02 13.44
CA TRP A 110 0.81 6.00 14.05
C TRP A 110 0.74 7.36 13.33
N PHE A 111 0.62 7.35 12.01
CA PHE A 111 0.53 8.54 11.19
C PHE A 111 -0.78 9.31 11.41
N PHE A 112 -1.93 8.63 11.35
CA PHE A 112 -3.24 9.27 11.57
C PHE A 112 -3.60 9.48 13.05
N GLY A 113 -2.76 9.00 13.98
CA GLY A 113 -2.92 9.19 15.41
C GLY A 113 -1.89 10.21 15.97
N PRO A 114 -0.81 9.76 16.63
CA PRO A 114 0.20 10.63 17.22
C PRO A 114 0.73 11.73 16.27
N GLN A 115 1.06 11.39 15.02
CA GLN A 115 1.58 12.37 14.08
C GLN A 115 0.52 13.39 13.66
N ALA A 116 -0.72 12.97 13.44
CA ALA A 116 -1.85 13.85 13.17
C ALA A 116 -2.09 14.86 14.31
N ARG A 117 -1.94 14.45 15.57
CA ARG A 117 -2.05 15.37 16.72
C ARG A 117 -0.95 16.42 16.72
N ARG A 118 0.29 16.02 16.43
CA ARG A 118 1.41 16.98 16.30
C ARG A 118 1.16 18.00 15.20
N MET A 119 0.64 17.54 14.07
CA MET A 119 0.33 18.39 12.93
C MET A 119 -0.86 19.33 13.24
N ALA A 120 -1.92 18.84 13.87
CA ALA A 120 -3.04 19.66 14.33
C ALA A 120 -2.60 20.76 15.30
N LYS A 121 -1.76 20.40 16.29
CA LYS A 121 -1.20 21.37 17.25
C LYS A 121 -0.38 22.46 16.58
N HIS A 122 0.42 22.10 15.59
CA HIS A 122 1.20 23.07 14.81
C HIS A 122 0.30 23.98 13.96
N MET A 123 -0.79 23.44 13.38
CA MET A 123 -1.67 24.20 12.50
C MET A 123 -2.65 25.11 13.26
N PHE A 124 -3.14 24.68 14.42
CA PHE A 124 -4.27 25.30 15.11
C PHE A 124 -3.99 25.68 16.57
N GLY A 125 -2.79 25.41 17.09
CA GLY A 125 -2.40 25.77 18.46
C GLY A 125 -3.08 24.95 19.57
N THR A 126 -3.76 23.86 19.23
CA THR A 126 -4.44 22.95 20.17
C THR A 126 -3.76 21.59 20.29
#